data_AF-A0A953V2F7-F1
#
_entry.id   AF-A0A953V2F7-F1
#
_cell.length_a   1.000
_cell.length_b   1.000
_cell.length_c   1.000
_cell.angle_alpha   90.00
_cell.angle_beta   90.00
_cell.angle_gamma   90.00
#
_symmetry.space_group_name_H-M   'P 1'
#
loop_
_entity.id
_entity.type
_entity.pdbx_description
1 polymer ?
#
loop_
_entity_poly.entity_id
_entity_poly.type
_entity_poly.pdbx_seq_one_letter_code
_entity_poly.pdbx_strand_id
1 'polypeptide(L)'
;MIESRPNTPGVKSKLQQLGLDPANIIHWTENGIEHYYPHEILHRKFGEFTELSIVGDDVAANGIVIRKKELAEYIVDNLNGSEPLHDELRSKLFDRLDRLLQ
;
A
#
# COMPACT_ATOMS: atom_id res chain seq x y z
N MET A 1 12.87 7.18 21.56
CA MET A 1 12.42 5.77 21.54
C MET A 1 11.26 5.70 20.58
N ILE A 2 11.47 5.11 19.42
CA ILE A 2 10.39 4.88 18.45
C ILE A 2 9.65 3.65 18.97
N GLU A 3 8.43 3.83 19.46
CA GLU A 3 7.55 2.71 19.77
C GLU A 3 7.17 2.04 18.45
N SER A 4 7.97 1.05 18.05
CA SER A 4 7.57 0.05 17.08
C SER A 4 6.30 -0.60 17.60
N ARG A 5 5.15 -0.30 16.98
CA ARG A 5 3.88 -0.98 17.26
C ARG A 5 4.15 -2.48 17.25
N PRO A 6 3.75 -3.23 18.29
CA PRO A 6 4.02 -4.66 18.35
C PRO A 6 3.39 -5.32 17.13
N ASN A 7 4.23 -5.96 16.32
CA ASN A 7 3.83 -6.86 15.25
C ASN A 7 2.82 -7.85 15.86
N THR A 8 1.53 -7.63 15.61
CA THR A 8 0.46 -8.29 16.37
C THR A 8 0.60 -9.79 16.16
N PRO A 9 0.82 -10.62 17.20
CA PRO A 9 0.92 -12.08 17.06
C PRO A 9 -0.40 -12.76 16.63
N GLY A 10 -1.39 -11.99 16.16
CA GLY A 10 -2.78 -12.41 16.00
C GLY A 10 -3.20 -12.68 14.57
N VAL A 11 -2.81 -11.87 13.58
CA VAL A 11 -3.44 -11.97 12.24
C VAL A 11 -3.03 -13.25 11.54
N LYS A 12 -1.73 -13.51 11.39
CA LYS A 12 -1.24 -14.71 10.69
C LYS A 12 -1.72 -16.01 11.35
N SER A 13 -1.58 -16.10 12.67
CA SER A 13 -2.04 -17.26 13.45
C SER A 13 -3.55 -17.46 13.35
N LYS A 14 -4.34 -16.38 13.33
CA LYS A 14 -5.80 -16.43 13.18
C LYS A 14 -6.21 -16.82 11.76
N LEU A 15 -5.51 -16.35 10.73
CA LEU A 15 -5.74 -16.80 9.35
C LEU A 15 -5.48 -18.31 9.21
N GLN A 16 -4.40 -18.81 9.81
CA GLN A 16 -4.12 -20.26 9.85
C GLN A 16 -5.19 -21.05 10.60
N GLN A 17 -5.69 -20.53 11.74
CA GLN A 17 -6.81 -21.14 12.48
C GLN A 17 -8.11 -21.17 11.68
N LEU A 18 -8.31 -20.23 10.76
CA LEU A 18 -9.44 -20.20 9.83
C LEU A 18 -9.23 -21.15 8.62
N GLY A 19 -8.13 -21.91 8.58
CA GLY A 19 -7.84 -22.86 7.51
C GLY A 19 -7.21 -22.25 6.27
N LEU A 20 -6.74 -21.00 6.32
CA LEU A 20 -6.00 -20.41 5.21
C LEU A 20 -4.61 -21.03 5.12
N ASP A 21 -4.30 -21.58 3.95
CA ASP A 21 -2.96 -22.07 3.64
C ASP A 21 -1.95 -20.91 3.78
N PRO A 22 -0.90 -21.06 4.62
CA PRO A 22 0.14 -20.05 4.76
C PRO A 22 0.78 -19.66 3.44
N ALA A 23 0.85 -20.59 2.48
CA ALA A 23 1.32 -20.31 1.15
C ALA A 23 0.52 -19.15 0.56
N ASN A 24 -0.81 -19.12 0.71
CA ASN A 24 -1.75 -18.15 0.12
C ASN A 24 -1.75 -16.76 0.76
N ILE A 25 -0.96 -16.55 1.81
CA ILE A 25 -0.85 -15.25 2.48
C ILE A 25 0.17 -14.40 1.72
N ILE A 26 -0.28 -13.27 1.18
CA ILE A 26 0.57 -12.27 0.54
C ILE A 26 1.11 -11.32 1.61
N HIS A 27 2.43 -11.15 1.63
CA HIS A 27 3.12 -10.21 2.49
C HIS A 27 3.59 -9.01 1.65
N TRP A 28 2.98 -7.86 1.92
CA TRP A 28 3.36 -6.57 1.35
C TRP A 28 4.68 -6.08 1.96
N THR A 29 5.51 -5.41 1.16
CA THR A 29 6.80 -4.83 1.60
C THR A 29 6.53 -3.69 2.57
N GLU A 30 5.64 -2.79 2.17
CA GLU A 30 5.16 -1.67 2.98
C GLU A 30 3.69 -1.85 3.38
N ASN A 31 3.30 -1.25 4.50
CA ASN A 31 1.93 -1.31 5.03
C ASN A 31 1.18 -0.01 4.75
N GLY A 32 -0.07 -0.16 4.29
CA GLY A 32 -0.92 0.96 3.90
C GLY A 32 -1.01 1.07 2.39
N ILE A 33 -2.21 1.41 1.91
CA ILE A 33 -2.49 1.51 0.47
C ILE A 33 -1.80 2.73 -0.14
N GLU A 34 -1.40 3.70 0.68
CA GLU A 34 -0.74 4.93 0.28
C GLU A 34 0.61 4.69 -0.40
N HIS A 35 1.29 3.59 -0.03
CA HIS A 35 2.52 3.14 -0.69
C HIS A 35 2.27 2.58 -2.10
N TYR A 36 1.03 2.21 -2.41
CA TYR A 36 0.65 1.54 -3.66
C TYR A 36 -0.26 2.40 -4.53
N TYR A 37 -0.47 3.67 -4.16
CA TYR A 37 -1.16 4.62 -5.03
C TYR A 37 -0.36 4.88 -6.31
N PRO A 38 -1.02 5.19 -7.43
CA PRO A 38 -0.31 5.38 -8.69
C PRO A 38 0.73 6.49 -8.61
N HIS A 39 1.97 6.16 -8.99
CA HIS A 39 3.10 7.08 -8.92
C HIS A 39 2.85 8.38 -9.66
N GLU A 40 2.22 8.33 -10.83
CA GLU A 40 1.91 9.52 -11.63
C GLU A 40 1.05 10.53 -10.85
N ILE A 41 0.06 10.06 -10.11
CA ILE A 41 -0.83 10.94 -9.33
C ILE A 41 -0.08 11.48 -8.11
N LEU A 42 0.71 10.63 -7.44
CA LEU A 42 1.55 11.08 -6.32
C LEU A 42 2.56 12.15 -6.78
N HIS A 43 3.17 11.98 -7.94
CA HIS A 43 4.12 12.96 -8.49
C HIS A 43 3.45 14.28 -8.88
N ARG A 44 2.18 14.27 -9.30
CA ARG A 44 1.41 15.51 -9.48
C ARG A 44 1.17 16.24 -8.14
N LYS A 45 0.98 15.50 -7.05
CA LYS A 45 0.72 16.08 -5.72
C LYS A 45 1.97 16.59 -5.02
N PHE A 46 3.05 15.81 -5.04
CA PHE A 46 4.26 16.05 -4.25
C PHE A 46 5.46 16.48 -5.11
N GLY A 47 5.37 16.41 -6.44
CA GLY A 47 6.52 16.55 -7.34
C GLY A 47 7.30 15.24 -7.48
N GLU A 48 8.50 15.28 -8.08
CA GLU A 48 9.39 14.11 -8.09
C GLU A 48 9.91 13.81 -6.68
N PHE A 49 9.75 12.56 -6.24
CA PHE A 49 10.24 12.06 -4.96
C PHE A 49 10.63 10.59 -5.07
N THR A 50 11.50 10.12 -4.18
CA THR A 50 11.92 8.71 -4.16
C THR A 50 11.10 7.90 -3.16
N GLU A 51 10.72 8.52 -2.03
CA GLU A 51 10.01 7.84 -0.94
C GLU A 51 8.97 8.78 -0.31
N LEU A 52 7.86 8.19 0.16
CA LEU A 52 6.86 8.86 0.99
C LEU A 52 7.19 8.65 2.47
N SER A 53 7.33 9.73 3.22
CA SER A 53 7.41 9.66 4.68
C SER A 53 6.00 9.64 5.27
N ILE A 54 5.66 8.57 5.99
CA ILE A 54 4.35 8.43 6.64
C ILE A 54 4.51 8.40 8.15
N VAL A 55 3.97 9.42 8.84
CA VAL A 55 4.02 9.54 10.30
C VAL A 55 2.61 9.72 10.84
N GLY A 56 2.04 8.64 11.38
CA GLY A 56 0.64 8.64 11.84
C GLY A 56 -0.31 8.85 10.66
N ASP A 57 -1.01 9.98 10.67
CA ASP A 57 -1.95 10.38 9.63
C ASP A 57 -1.36 11.38 8.63
N ASP A 58 -0.10 11.76 8.79
CA ASP A 58 0.55 12.72 7.91
C ASP A 58 1.41 11.97 6.88
N VAL A 59 1.25 12.34 5.61
CA VAL A 59 2.02 11.85 4.48
C VAL A 59 2.83 13.02 3.93
N ALA A 60 4.14 12.82 3.82
CA ALA A 60 5.07 13.86 3.43
C ALA A 60 6.02 13.39 2.33
N ALA A 61 6.21 14.24 1.31
CA ALA A 61 7.26 14.10 0.33
C ALA A 61 7.63 15.46 -0.23
N ASN A 62 8.92 15.65 -0.56
CA ASN A 62 9.44 16.87 -1.16
C ASN A 62 9.02 18.17 -0.41
N GLY A 63 9.01 18.13 0.92
CA GLY A 63 8.63 19.26 1.78
C GLY A 63 7.13 19.57 1.85
N ILE A 64 6.28 18.85 1.10
CA ILE A 64 4.81 18.96 1.17
C ILE A 64 4.30 17.91 2.16
N VAL A 65 3.43 18.33 3.07
CA VAL A 65 2.78 17.46 4.06
C VAL A 65 1.27 17.59 3.94
N ILE A 66 0.57 16.47 3.86
CA ILE A 66 -0.90 16.40 3.82
C ILE A 66 -1.40 15.25 4.68
N ARG A 67 -2.69 15.27 5.04
CA ARG A 67 -3.31 14.15 5.75
C ARG A 67 -3.54 12.97 4.81
N LYS A 68 -3.46 11.74 5.33
CA LYS A 68 -3.83 10.50 4.62
C LYS A 68 -5.22 10.56 3.98
N LYS A 69 -6.18 11.11 4.72
CA LYS A 69 -7.55 11.29 4.24
C LYS A 69 -7.60 12.22 3.02
N GLU A 70 -6.94 13.36 3.10
CA GLU A 70 -6.85 14.33 2.00
C GLU A 70 -6.12 13.75 0.78
N LEU A 71 -5.07 12.95 1.03
CA LEU A 71 -4.39 12.22 -0.03
C LEU A 71 -5.36 11.24 -0.70
N ALA A 72 -6.09 10.42 0.07
CA ALA A 72 -7.03 9.45 -0.49
C ALA A 72 -8.11 10.13 -1.34
N GLU A 73 -8.68 11.23 -0.87
CA GLU A 73 -9.63 12.04 -1.63
C GLU A 73 -9.00 12.56 -2.93
N TYR A 74 -7.80 13.14 -2.86
CA TYR A 74 -7.07 13.60 -4.03
C TYR A 74 -6.78 12.48 -5.04
N ILE A 75 -6.38 11.30 -4.57
CA ILE A 75 -6.15 10.15 -5.45
C ILE A 75 -7.44 9.77 -6.16
N VAL A 76 -8.55 9.61 -5.43
CA VAL A 76 -9.84 9.21 -6.01
C VAL A 76 -10.32 10.21 -7.06
N ASP A 77 -10.17 11.51 -6.80
CA ASP A 77 -10.58 12.58 -7.72
C ASP A 77 -9.73 12.63 -9.00
N ASN A 78 -8.51 12.06 -8.97
CA ASN A 78 -7.56 12.11 -10.08
C ASN A 78 -7.35 10.77 -10.79
N LEU A 79 -7.95 9.69 -10.29
CA LEU A 79 -7.96 8.39 -10.96
C LEU A 79 -8.82 8.45 -12.22
N ASN A 80 -8.27 8.03 -13.35
CA ASN A 80 -9.01 7.84 -14.60
C ASN A 80 -9.04 6.38 -15.08
N GLY A 81 -8.35 5.47 -14.39
CA GLY A 81 -8.36 4.04 -14.67
C GLY A 81 -7.35 3.59 -15.72
N SER A 82 -6.54 4.51 -16.27
CA SER A 82 -5.43 4.18 -17.16
C SER A 82 -4.08 4.12 -16.45
N GLU A 83 -4.04 4.52 -15.17
CA GLU A 83 -2.79 4.58 -14.43
C GLU A 83 -2.21 3.18 -14.20
N PRO A 84 -0.89 3.01 -14.37
CA PRO A 84 -0.24 1.76 -14.02
C PRO A 84 -0.36 1.53 -12.51
N LEU A 85 -0.78 0.32 -12.16
CA LEU A 85 -0.78 -0.14 -10.78
C LEU A 85 0.66 -0.41 -10.33
N HIS A 86 0.91 -0.25 -9.03
CA HIS A 86 2.21 -0.52 -8.44
C HIS A 86 2.68 -1.96 -8.74
N ASP A 87 3.94 -2.13 -9.13
CA ASP A 87 4.49 -3.43 -9.61
C ASP A 87 4.32 -4.56 -8.59
N GLU A 88 4.43 -4.23 -7.30
CA GLU A 88 4.23 -5.19 -6.23
C GLU A 88 2.80 -5.76 -6.20
N LEU A 89 1.78 -4.95 -6.51
CA LEU A 89 0.39 -5.40 -6.56
C LEU A 89 0.21 -6.46 -7.65
N ARG A 90 0.80 -6.24 -8.83
CA ARG A 90 0.77 -7.21 -9.92
C ARG A 90 1.53 -8.48 -9.57
N SER A 91 2.80 -8.34 -9.19
CA SER A 91 3.70 -9.48 -8.96
C SER A 91 3.29 -10.37 -7.78
N LYS A 92 2.71 -9.79 -6.72
CA LYS A 92 2.33 -10.57 -5.52
C LYS A 92 0.88 -11.04 -5.55
N LEU A 93 -0.06 -10.26 -6.10
CA LEU A 93 -1.48 -10.59 -6.08
C LEU A 93 -1.99 -11.11 -7.43
N PHE A 94 -1.90 -10.33 -8.50
CA PHE A 94 -2.52 -10.71 -9.78
C PHE A 94 -1.88 -11.95 -10.40
N ASP A 95 -0.56 -12.00 -10.47
CA ASP A 95 0.16 -13.16 -11.01
C ASP A 95 -0.16 -14.45 -10.24
N ARG A 96 -0.54 -14.31 -8.97
CA ARG A 96 -0.96 -15.42 -8.13
C ARG A 96 -2.40 -15.83 -8.41
N LEU A 97 -3.31 -14.87 -8.50
CA LEU A 97 -4.71 -15.13 -8.84
C LEU A 97 -4.82 -15.81 -10.20
N ASP A 98 -4.05 -15.37 -11.18
CA ASP A 98 -4.01 -15.97 -12.52
C ASP A 98 -3.63 -17.45 -12.47
N ARG A 99 -2.67 -17.83 -11.60
CA ARG A 99 -2.29 -19.26 -11.42
C ARG A 99 -3.35 -20.09 -10.71
N LEU A 100 -4.19 -19.47 -9.87
CA LEU A 100 -5.22 -20.17 -9.10
C LEU A 100 -6.52 -20.34 -9.90
N LEU A 101 -6.73 -19.52 -10.94
CA LEU A 101 -7.94 -19.50 -11.76
C LEU A 101 -7.78 -20.22 -13.12
N GLN A 102 -6.57 -20.70 -13.43
CA GLN A 102 -6.29 -21.59 -14.56
C GLN A 102 -6.50 -23.05 -14.17
#